data_AF-A0A5B7HJ37-F1
#
_entry.id   AF-A0A5B7HJ37-F1
#
_cell.length_a   1.000
_cell.length_b   1.000
_cell.length_c   1.000
_cell.angle_alpha   90.00
_cell.angle_beta   90.00
_cell.angle_gamma   90.00
#
_symmetry.space_group_name_H-M   'P 1'
#
loop_
_entity.id
_entity.type
_entity.pdbx_description
1 polymer ?
#
loop_
_entity_poly.entity_id
_entity_poly.type
_entity_poly.pdbx_seq_one_letter_code
_entity_poly.pdbx_strand_id
1 'polypeptide(L)'
;MMMSNILEVTESAYYPAFMKMSADVSMAVEEARDIMIHFTPLKPLLEGLESGEFQDAPPILPPLVHCICLLWAACPPYRKPDRIVTLFKEITNLLISMGQLFIGTVGFQAETTEPLQKINTCVSVLRKFREIFEEHRAKVENYFPEGKRQRSWEFHPTHAFSRMDQFLERLANIKARK
;
A
#
# COMPACT_ATOMS: atom_id res chain seq x y z
N MET A 1 -4.30 -2.74 44.55
CA MET A 1 -4.54 -4.07 43.95
C MET A 1 -4.97 -3.87 42.50
N MET A 2 -4.40 -4.62 41.55
CA MET A 2 -4.89 -4.63 40.16
C MET A 2 -6.25 -5.32 40.07
N MET A 3 -7.08 -4.95 39.09
CA MET A 3 -8.43 -5.52 38.90
C MET A 3 -8.40 -7.04 38.75
N SER A 4 -7.37 -7.60 38.09
CA SER A 4 -7.13 -9.04 38.01
C SER A 4 -7.10 -9.69 39.39
N ASN A 5 -6.36 -9.10 40.34
CA ASN A 5 -6.15 -9.66 41.67
C ASN A 5 -7.43 -9.60 42.49
N ILE A 6 -8.27 -8.56 42.29
CA ILE A 6 -9.58 -8.45 42.95
C ILE A 6 -10.50 -9.55 42.45
N LEU A 7 -10.58 -9.74 41.12
CA LEU A 7 -11.43 -10.75 40.50
C LEU A 7 -10.99 -12.19 40.84
N GLU A 8 -9.68 -12.42 40.99
CA GLU A 8 -9.11 -13.70 41.40
C GLU A 8 -9.44 -14.02 42.86
N VAL A 9 -9.17 -13.09 43.77
CA VAL A 9 -9.41 -13.27 45.21
C VAL A 9 -10.90 -13.39 45.55
N THR A 10 -11.77 -12.81 44.72
CA THR A 10 -13.23 -12.92 44.87
C THR A 10 -13.84 -14.12 44.15
N GLU A 11 -13.02 -15.00 43.53
CA GLU A 11 -13.46 -16.14 42.72
C GLU A 11 -14.53 -15.75 41.68
N SER A 12 -14.38 -14.57 41.10
CA SER A 12 -15.37 -14.00 40.20
C SER A 12 -15.50 -14.82 38.92
N ALA A 13 -16.74 -15.14 38.53
CA ALA A 13 -17.03 -15.76 37.23
C ALA A 13 -16.54 -14.92 36.02
N TYR A 14 -16.27 -13.62 36.22
CA TYR A 14 -15.73 -12.74 35.18
C TYR A 14 -14.21 -12.80 35.04
N TYR A 15 -13.48 -13.39 35.99
CA TYR A 15 -12.02 -13.45 35.96
C TYR A 15 -11.47 -14.06 34.66
N PRO A 16 -11.98 -15.21 34.14
CA PRO A 16 -11.47 -15.78 32.90
C PRO A 16 -11.69 -14.87 31.67
N ALA A 17 -12.85 -14.22 31.59
CA ALA A 17 -13.17 -13.30 30.49
C ALA A 17 -12.28 -12.05 30.54
N PHE A 18 -12.05 -11.49 31.74
CA PHE A 18 -11.15 -10.36 31.93
C PHE A 18 -9.70 -10.70 31.56
N MET A 19 -9.19 -11.86 31.99
CA MET A 19 -7.84 -12.29 31.65
C MET A 19 -7.66 -12.53 30.15
N LYS A 20 -8.65 -13.13 29.49
CA LYS A 20 -8.66 -13.28 28.03
C LYS A 20 -8.61 -11.93 27.33
N MET A 21 -9.49 -11.00 27.71
CA MET A 21 -9.52 -9.65 27.12
C MET A 21 -8.19 -8.91 27.33
N SER A 22 -7.61 -9.01 28.52
CA SER A 22 -6.30 -8.41 28.82
C SER A 22 -5.20 -8.99 27.93
N ALA A 23 -5.17 -10.32 27.77
CA ALA A 23 -4.21 -10.98 26.88
C ALA A 23 -4.41 -10.58 25.41
N ASP A 24 -5.66 -10.52 24.93
CA ASP A 24 -5.99 -10.08 23.57
C ASP A 24 -5.51 -8.64 23.31
N VAL A 25 -5.72 -7.72 24.27
CA VAL A 25 -5.23 -6.34 24.19
C VAL A 25 -3.70 -6.30 24.18
N SER A 26 -3.02 -7.04 25.06
CA SER A 26 -1.56 -7.10 25.07
C SER A 26 -0.98 -7.62 23.75
N MET A 27 -1.57 -8.68 23.17
CA MET A 27 -1.15 -9.20 21.87
C MET A 27 -1.38 -8.18 20.74
N ALA A 28 -2.53 -7.49 20.74
CA ALA A 28 -2.84 -6.49 19.73
C ALA A 28 -1.89 -5.28 19.80
N VAL A 29 -1.50 -4.86 21.01
CA VAL A 29 -0.51 -3.78 21.21
C VAL A 29 0.85 -4.19 20.66
N GLU A 30 1.28 -5.43 20.90
CA GLU A 30 2.56 -5.93 20.39
C GLU A 30 2.56 -6.05 18.86
N GLU A 31 1.48 -6.59 18.27
CA GLU A 31 1.29 -6.62 16.82
C GLU A 31 1.34 -5.19 16.23
N ALA A 32 0.63 -4.23 16.83
CA ALA A 32 0.60 -2.86 16.33
C ALA A 32 1.99 -2.18 16.38
N ARG A 33 2.77 -2.42 17.44
CA ARG A 33 4.13 -1.89 17.59
C ARG A 33 5.07 -2.46 16.53
N ASP A 34 5.05 -3.78 16.33
CA ASP A 34 5.89 -4.45 15.32
C ASP A 34 5.58 -3.93 13.91
N ILE A 35 4.28 -3.81 13.57
CA ILE A 35 3.85 -3.22 12.30
C ILE A 35 4.37 -1.78 12.17
N MET A 36 4.19 -0.94 13.18
CA MET A 36 4.57 0.47 13.12
C MET A 36 6.08 0.67 12.90
N ILE A 37 6.91 -0.16 13.54
CA ILE A 37 8.37 -0.15 13.35
C ILE A 37 8.71 -0.42 11.88
N HIS A 38 8.10 -1.44 11.29
CA HIS A 38 8.35 -1.80 9.89
C HIS A 38 7.69 -0.86 8.87
N PHE A 39 6.68 -0.09 9.27
CA PHE A 39 6.07 0.96 8.44
C PHE A 39 6.84 2.28 8.45
N THR A 40 7.69 2.51 9.45
CA THR A 40 8.51 3.73 9.59
C THR A 40 9.28 4.10 8.30
N PRO A 41 9.95 3.18 7.59
CA PRO A 41 10.64 3.53 6.34
C PRO A 41 9.70 3.89 5.17
N LEU A 42 8.44 3.45 5.18
CA LEU A 42 7.47 3.79 4.12
C LEU A 42 6.94 5.22 4.29
N LYS A 43 6.84 5.70 5.52
CA LYS A 43 6.24 6.99 5.86
C LYS A 43 6.84 8.18 5.07
N PRO A 44 8.17 8.42 5.07
CA PRO A 44 8.74 9.56 4.33
C PRO A 44 8.57 9.42 2.81
N LEU A 45 8.51 8.20 2.27
CA LEU A 45 8.27 7.97 0.84
C LEU A 45 6.83 8.30 0.45
N LEU A 46 5.86 7.93 1.30
CA LEU A 46 4.46 8.26 1.10
C LEU A 46 4.19 9.76 1.28
N GLU A 47 4.77 10.38 2.32
CA GLU A 47 4.67 11.84 2.53
C GLU A 47 5.32 12.62 1.37
N GLY A 48 6.47 12.15 0.87
CA GLY A 48 7.12 12.72 -0.31
C GLY A 48 6.26 12.59 -1.56
N LEU A 49 5.57 11.46 -1.73
CA LEU A 49 4.64 11.25 -2.84
C LEU A 49 3.38 12.13 -2.71
N GLU A 50 2.81 12.28 -1.52
CA GLU A 50 1.61 13.09 -1.27
C GLU A 50 1.86 14.60 -1.42
N SER A 51 3.04 15.06 -1.02
CA SER A 51 3.42 16.48 -1.06
C SER A 51 4.00 16.93 -2.41
N GLY A 52 4.47 15.98 -3.23
CA GLY A 52 5.13 16.25 -4.51
C GLY A 52 4.17 16.43 -5.69
N GLU A 53 4.73 16.83 -6.82
CA GLU A 53 4.00 16.85 -8.09
C GLU A 53 3.93 15.45 -8.71
N PHE A 54 2.89 15.18 -9.51
CA PHE A 54 2.72 13.88 -10.17
C PHE A 54 3.92 13.51 -11.05
N GLN A 55 4.59 14.50 -11.65
CA GLN A 55 5.77 14.29 -12.49
C GLN A 55 6.98 13.80 -11.71
N ASP A 56 7.04 14.08 -10.40
CA ASP A 56 8.13 13.71 -9.49
C ASP A 56 7.89 12.35 -8.80
N ALA A 57 6.74 11.72 -9.03
CA ALA A 57 6.44 10.40 -8.50
C ALA A 57 7.39 9.28 -8.97
N PRO A 58 7.80 9.18 -10.25
CA PRO A 58 8.59 8.05 -10.76
C PRO A 58 9.85 7.66 -9.97
N PRO A 59 10.72 8.59 -9.51
CA PRO A 59 11.88 8.23 -8.69
C PRO A 59 11.52 7.66 -7.31
N ILE A 60 10.33 7.96 -6.78
CA ILE A 60 9.86 7.49 -5.47
C ILE A 60 9.24 6.08 -5.56
N LEU A 61 8.71 5.69 -6.72
CA LEU A 61 8.02 4.40 -6.88
C LEU A 61 8.91 3.16 -6.64
N PRO A 62 10.14 3.05 -7.20
CA PRO A 62 11.01 1.91 -6.92
C PRO A 62 11.36 1.73 -5.44
N PRO A 63 11.83 2.75 -4.70
CA PRO A 63 12.12 2.58 -3.27
C PRO A 63 10.85 2.29 -2.47
N LEU A 64 9.70 2.85 -2.84
CA LEU A 64 8.42 2.55 -2.17
C LEU A 64 8.06 1.06 -2.28
N VAL A 65 8.07 0.49 -3.49
CA VAL A 65 7.77 -0.93 -3.70
C VAL A 65 8.82 -1.84 -3.04
N HIS A 66 10.09 -1.43 -3.07
CA HIS A 66 11.16 -2.12 -2.36
C HIS A 66 10.89 -2.20 -0.85
N CYS A 67 10.51 -1.08 -0.22
CA CYS A 67 10.15 -1.04 1.19
C CYS A 67 8.93 -1.93 1.52
N ILE A 68 7.95 -2.01 0.62
CA ILE A 68 6.79 -2.93 0.78
C ILE A 68 7.25 -4.40 0.75
N CYS A 69 8.22 -4.75 -0.10
CA CYS A 69 8.79 -6.10 -0.14
C CYS A 69 9.55 -6.43 1.15
N LEU A 70 10.32 -5.47 1.67
CA LEU A 70 11.00 -5.61 2.97
C LEU A 70 9.99 -5.76 4.12
N LEU A 71 8.92 -4.97 4.12
CA LEU A 71 7.83 -5.08 5.09
C LEU A 71 7.21 -6.49 5.06
N TRP A 72 6.96 -7.03 3.87
CA TRP A 72 6.45 -8.39 3.70
C TRP A 72 7.40 -9.46 4.26
N ALA A 73 8.72 -9.31 4.00
CA ALA A 73 9.72 -10.25 4.51
C ALA A 73 9.93 -10.12 6.02
N ALA A 74 9.96 -8.90 6.56
CA ALA A 74 10.38 -8.59 7.91
C ALA A 74 9.27 -8.65 8.96
N CYS A 75 8.00 -8.40 8.61
CA CYS A 75 6.89 -8.29 9.56
C CYS A 75 5.88 -9.46 9.44
N PRO A 76 6.04 -10.55 10.22
CA PRO A 76 5.08 -11.65 10.25
C PRO A 76 3.61 -11.26 10.52
N PRO A 77 3.28 -10.38 11.48
CA PRO A 77 1.88 -10.06 11.74
C PRO A 77 1.23 -9.30 10.58
N TYR A 78 1.99 -8.49 9.84
CA TYR A 78 1.50 -7.79 8.65
C TYR A 78 1.40 -8.67 7.39
N ARG A 79 2.07 -9.82 7.36
CA ARG A 79 2.21 -10.72 6.19
C ARG A 79 0.92 -11.45 5.79
N LYS A 80 -0.15 -10.70 5.53
CA LYS A 80 -1.46 -11.15 5.06
C LYS A 80 -1.69 -10.59 3.65
N PRO A 81 -2.03 -11.42 2.64
CA PRO A 81 -2.24 -10.96 1.27
C PRO A 81 -3.19 -9.75 1.18
N ASP A 82 -4.30 -9.76 1.93
CA ASP A 82 -5.28 -8.67 1.93
C ASP A 82 -4.71 -7.33 2.39
N ARG A 83 -3.76 -7.34 3.34
CA ARG A 83 -3.11 -6.12 3.85
C ARG A 83 -2.20 -5.50 2.78
N ILE A 84 -1.42 -6.33 2.07
CA ILE A 84 -0.56 -5.88 0.96
C ILE A 84 -1.41 -5.39 -0.23
N VAL A 85 -2.47 -6.13 -0.58
CA VAL A 85 -3.42 -5.70 -1.61
C VAL A 85 -4.00 -4.33 -1.27
N THR A 86 -4.43 -4.13 -0.02
CA THR A 86 -4.97 -2.85 0.43
C THR A 86 -3.94 -1.73 0.34
N LEU A 87 -2.69 -1.98 0.75
CA LEU A 87 -1.62 -1.00 0.64
C LEU A 87 -1.37 -0.56 -0.82
N PHE A 88 -1.31 -1.52 -1.75
CA PHE A 88 -1.18 -1.20 -3.17
C PHE A 88 -2.40 -0.48 -3.75
N LYS A 89 -3.61 -0.82 -3.29
CA LYS A 89 -4.84 -0.09 -3.66
C LYS A 89 -4.76 1.38 -3.23
N GLU A 90 -4.33 1.65 -2.00
CA GLU A 90 -4.24 3.03 -1.51
C GLU A 90 -3.18 3.84 -2.25
N ILE A 91 -2.01 3.25 -2.53
CA ILE A 91 -0.99 3.91 -3.36
C ILE A 91 -1.52 4.16 -4.78
N THR A 92 -2.24 3.20 -5.34
CA THR A 92 -2.90 3.35 -6.65
C THR A 92 -3.94 4.48 -6.63
N ASN A 93 -4.76 4.55 -5.59
CA ASN A 93 -5.76 5.61 -5.42
C ASN A 93 -5.09 6.98 -5.35
N LEU A 94 -3.99 7.10 -4.61
CA LEU A 94 -3.20 8.32 -4.51
C LEU A 94 -2.66 8.75 -5.88
N LEU A 95 -2.01 7.85 -6.62
CA LEU A 95 -1.48 8.13 -7.95
C LEU A 95 -2.58 8.54 -8.95
N ILE A 96 -3.75 7.91 -8.89
CA ILE A 96 -4.91 8.31 -9.71
C ILE A 96 -5.36 9.73 -9.36
N SER A 97 -5.46 10.04 -8.06
CA SER A 97 -5.86 11.37 -7.59
C SER A 97 -4.88 12.45 -8.06
N MET A 98 -3.58 12.21 -7.89
CA MET A 98 -2.52 13.09 -8.36
C MET A 98 -2.55 13.25 -9.90
N GLY A 99 -2.76 12.15 -10.63
CA GLY A 99 -2.86 12.16 -12.09
C GLY A 99 -4.08 12.94 -12.61
N GLN A 100 -5.23 12.83 -11.94
CA GLN A 100 -6.42 13.63 -12.24
C GLN A 100 -6.17 15.13 -12.03
N LEU A 101 -5.52 15.49 -10.93
CA LEU A 101 -5.17 16.88 -10.63
C LEU A 101 -4.15 17.43 -11.64
N PHE A 102 -3.15 16.62 -12.02
CA PHE A 102 -2.15 16.96 -13.03
C PHE A 102 -2.74 17.18 -14.43
N ILE A 103 -3.68 16.34 -14.86
CA ILE A 103 -4.37 16.51 -16.15
C ILE A 103 -5.26 17.77 -16.12
N GLY A 104 -5.90 18.04 -14.98
CA GLY A 104 -6.77 19.19 -14.76
C GLY A 104 -8.09 19.14 -15.54
N THR A 105 -9.02 20.03 -15.20
CA THR A 105 -10.34 20.15 -15.87
C THR A 105 -10.24 20.79 -17.25
N VAL A 106 -9.27 21.69 -17.44
CA VAL A 106 -9.11 22.51 -18.65
C VAL A 106 -8.50 21.73 -19.82
N GLY A 107 -7.78 20.62 -19.55
CA GLY A 107 -7.21 19.77 -20.59
C GLY A 107 -8.24 19.09 -21.50
N PHE A 108 -9.50 19.03 -21.07
CA PHE A 108 -10.61 18.47 -21.84
C PHE A 108 -11.22 19.46 -22.84
N GLN A 109 -11.01 20.77 -22.68
CA GLN A 109 -11.65 21.81 -23.50
C GLN A 109 -10.73 22.45 -24.55
N ALA A 110 -9.41 22.28 -24.45
CA ALA A 110 -8.47 22.86 -25.41
C ALA A 110 -8.11 21.89 -26.55
N GLU A 111 -8.24 22.36 -27.79
CA GLU A 111 -7.65 21.78 -29.02
C GLU A 111 -6.14 22.05 -29.08
N THR A 112 -5.42 21.79 -27.99
CA THR A 112 -3.96 22.00 -27.90
C THR A 112 -3.23 20.68 -27.66
N THR A 113 -1.93 20.64 -27.96
CA THR A 113 -1.07 19.46 -27.79
C THR A 113 -0.75 19.15 -26.33
N GLU A 114 -0.87 20.14 -25.44
CA GLU A 114 -0.50 20.07 -24.02
C GLU A 114 -1.31 19.05 -23.19
N PRO A 115 -2.65 18.95 -23.31
CA PRO A 115 -3.42 17.97 -22.55
C PRO A 115 -3.12 16.52 -22.94
N LEU A 116 -2.84 16.28 -24.24
CA LEU A 116 -2.43 14.97 -24.72
C LEU A 116 -1.07 14.55 -24.16
N GLN A 117 -0.14 15.49 -24.04
CA GLN A 117 1.16 15.24 -23.38
C GLN A 117 0.96 14.88 -21.91
N LYS A 118 0.12 15.61 -21.17
CA LYS A 118 -0.18 15.31 -19.76
C LYS A 118 -0.82 13.92 -19.59
N ILE A 119 -1.76 13.55 -20.46
CA ILE A 119 -2.35 12.20 -20.47
C ILE A 119 -1.29 11.13 -20.75
N ASN A 120 -0.42 11.33 -21.75
CA ASN A 120 0.64 10.37 -22.06
C ASN A 120 1.62 10.21 -20.89
N THR A 121 2.00 11.31 -20.22
CA THR A 121 2.81 11.25 -19.00
C THR A 121 2.10 10.48 -17.90
N CYS A 122 0.82 10.74 -17.66
CA CYS A 122 0.02 10.00 -16.66
C CYS A 122 -0.01 8.49 -16.93
N VAL A 123 -0.28 8.10 -18.18
CA VAL A 123 -0.26 6.70 -18.60
C VAL A 123 1.12 6.08 -18.42
N SER A 124 2.20 6.81 -18.75
CA SER A 124 3.57 6.35 -18.61
C SER A 124 3.93 6.06 -17.14
N VAL A 125 3.64 6.98 -16.23
CA VAL A 125 3.92 6.82 -14.79
C VAL A 125 3.15 5.65 -14.19
N LEU A 126 1.85 5.50 -14.50
CA LEU A 126 1.03 4.40 -14.00
C LEU A 126 1.48 3.03 -14.54
N ARG A 127 1.87 2.96 -15.82
CA ARG A 127 2.47 1.74 -16.38
C ARG A 127 3.81 1.43 -15.72
N LYS A 128 4.63 2.45 -15.48
CA LYS A 128 5.91 2.27 -14.79
C LYS A 128 5.72 1.73 -13.38
N PHE A 129 4.72 2.23 -12.65
CA PHE A 129 4.35 1.68 -11.35
C PHE A 129 4.00 0.18 -11.42
N ARG A 130 3.22 -0.21 -12.44
CA ARG A 130 2.86 -1.61 -12.65
C ARG A 130 4.07 -2.49 -12.99
N GLU A 131 4.97 -2.00 -13.84
CA GLU A 131 6.22 -2.70 -14.18
C GLU A 131 7.09 -2.94 -12.93
N ILE A 132 7.28 -1.90 -12.10
CA ILE A 132 8.02 -2.00 -10.85
C ILE A 132 7.38 -3.03 -9.92
N PHE A 133 6.05 -3.02 -9.79
CA PHE A 133 5.33 -4.01 -9.01
C PHE A 133 5.62 -5.44 -9.48
N GLU A 134 5.49 -5.73 -10.78
CA GLU A 134 5.71 -7.09 -11.29
C GLU A 134 7.18 -7.53 -11.15
N GLU A 135 8.14 -6.62 -11.37
CA GLU A 135 9.57 -6.88 -11.17
C GLU A 135 9.87 -7.27 -9.72
N HIS A 136 9.32 -6.53 -8.76
CA HIS A 136 9.47 -6.78 -7.33
C HIS A 136 8.73 -8.03 -6.86
N ARG A 137 7.54 -8.28 -7.41
CA ARG A 137 6.76 -9.49 -7.14
C ARG A 137 7.52 -10.75 -7.56
N ALA A 138 8.16 -10.73 -8.72
CA ALA A 138 8.94 -11.87 -9.22
C ALA A 138 10.13 -12.22 -8.32
N LYS A 139 10.68 -11.23 -7.60
CA LYS A 139 11.83 -11.40 -6.70
C LYS A 139 11.48 -11.27 -5.21
N VAL A 140 10.20 -11.32 -4.84
CA VAL A 140 9.75 -11.05 -3.46
C VAL A 140 10.33 -12.06 -2.45
N GLU A 141 10.58 -13.29 -2.88
CA GLU A 141 11.18 -14.34 -2.06
C GLU A 141 12.64 -14.05 -1.69
N ASN A 142 13.35 -13.28 -2.52
CA ASN A 142 14.75 -12.89 -2.29
C ASN A 142 14.92 -11.85 -1.18
N TYR A 143 13.82 -11.23 -0.72
CA TYR A 143 13.83 -10.29 0.40
C TYR A 143 13.90 -10.98 1.76
N PHE A 144 13.65 -12.30 1.82
CA PHE A 144 13.73 -13.05 3.07
C PHE A 144 15.18 -13.30 3.45
N PRO A 145 15.55 -13.15 4.74
CA PRO A 145 16.86 -13.55 5.25
C PRO A 145 17.14 -15.03 4.96
N GLU A 146 18.42 -15.37 4.77
CA GLU A 146 18.85 -16.75 4.58
C GLU A 146 18.34 -17.67 5.71
N GLY A 147 17.86 -18.85 5.34
CA GLY A 147 17.33 -19.84 6.29
C GLY A 147 15.89 -19.60 6.77
N LYS A 148 15.23 -18.50 6.40
CA LYS A 148 13.80 -18.31 6.67
C LYS A 148 12.92 -18.90 5.57
N ARG A 149 11.74 -19.41 5.94
CA ARG A 149 10.72 -19.86 4.97
C ARG A 149 10.24 -18.67 4.14
N GLN A 150 10.62 -18.67 2.87
CA GLN A 150 10.20 -17.71 1.86
C GLN A 150 8.68 -17.83 1.63
N ARG A 151 8.03 -16.69 1.38
CA ARG A 151 6.62 -16.63 1.01
C ARG A 151 6.42 -15.61 -0.10
N SER A 152 5.72 -16.04 -1.15
CA SER A 152 5.31 -15.18 -2.25
C SER A 152 4.01 -14.41 -1.96
N TRP A 153 3.71 -13.42 -2.79
CA TRP A 153 2.41 -12.73 -2.77
C TRP A 153 1.32 -13.61 -3.37
N GLU A 154 0.48 -14.20 -2.53
CA GLU A 154 -0.62 -15.09 -2.88
C GLU A 154 -1.91 -14.32 -3.25
N PHE A 155 -1.83 -13.42 -4.23
CA PHE A 155 -3.01 -12.71 -4.75
C PHE A 155 -2.89 -12.41 -6.25
N HIS A 156 -4.03 -12.30 -6.94
CA HIS A 156 -4.07 -11.85 -8.33
C HIS A 156 -3.88 -10.32 -8.43
N PRO A 157 -3.02 -9.78 -9.32
CA PRO A 157 -2.77 -8.34 -9.44
C PRO A 157 -4.02 -7.49 -9.64
N THR A 158 -5.05 -8.02 -10.30
CA THR A 158 -6.34 -7.32 -10.49
C THR A 158 -6.95 -6.87 -9.16
N HIS A 159 -6.72 -7.59 -8.07
CA HIS A 159 -7.21 -7.16 -6.76
C HIS A 159 -6.58 -5.84 -6.33
N ALA A 160 -5.32 -5.57 -6.65
CA ALA A 160 -4.65 -4.31 -6.32
C ALA A 160 -4.90 -3.20 -7.36
N PHE A 161 -4.98 -3.58 -8.65
CA PHE A 161 -4.88 -2.62 -9.76
C PHE A 161 -6.14 -2.41 -10.59
N SER A 162 -7.26 -3.10 -10.30
CA SER A 162 -8.52 -2.95 -11.05
C SER A 162 -8.92 -1.49 -11.31
N ARG A 163 -8.77 -0.60 -10.31
CA ARG A 163 -9.12 0.81 -10.46
C ARG A 163 -8.16 1.56 -11.39
N MET A 164 -6.87 1.24 -11.34
CA MET A 164 -5.86 1.78 -12.26
C MET A 164 -6.15 1.36 -13.69
N ASP A 165 -6.48 0.08 -13.89
CA ASP A 165 -6.78 -0.49 -15.21
C ASP A 165 -7.99 0.24 -15.84
N GLN A 166 -9.07 0.42 -15.07
CA GLN A 166 -10.23 1.22 -15.49
C GLN A 166 -9.89 2.68 -15.78
N PHE A 167 -9.00 3.29 -15.00
CA PHE A 167 -8.56 4.66 -15.23
C PHE A 167 -7.75 4.81 -16.52
N LEU A 168 -6.81 3.89 -16.77
CA LEU A 168 -6.03 3.83 -18.00
C LEU A 168 -6.93 3.61 -19.24
N GLU A 169 -7.94 2.76 -19.14
CA GLU A 169 -8.92 2.54 -20.22
C GLU A 169 -9.69 3.83 -20.54
N ARG A 170 -10.14 4.57 -19.52
CA ARG A 170 -10.78 5.87 -19.71
C ARG A 170 -9.87 6.87 -20.42
N LEU A 171 -8.60 6.96 -20.00
CA LEU A 171 -7.61 7.83 -20.66
C LEU A 171 -7.36 7.44 -22.12
N ALA A 172 -7.33 6.14 -22.43
CA ALA A 172 -7.20 5.65 -23.80
C ALA A 172 -8.42 6.02 -24.66
N ASN A 173 -9.64 5.87 -24.11
CA ASN A 173 -10.88 6.25 -24.80
C ASN A 173 -10.95 7.76 -25.07
N ILE A 174 -10.46 8.59 -24.15
CA ILE A 174 -10.36 10.05 -24.35
C ILE A 174 -9.40 10.37 -25.49
N LYS A 175 -8.25 9.67 -25.56
CA LYS A 175 -7.27 9.84 -26.63
C LYS A 175 -7.80 9.41 -28.00
N ALA A 176 -8.64 8.38 -28.07
CA ALA A 176 -9.20 7.87 -29.32
C ALA A 176 -10.33 8.74 -29.91
N ARG A 177 -10.90 9.67 -29.12
CA ARG A 177 -11.99 10.57 -29.54
C ARG A 177 -11.50 11.94 -30.03
N LYS A 178 -10.22 12.26 -29.85
CA LYS A 178 -9.56 13.45 -30.39
C LYS A 178 -8.72 13.05 -31.60
#